data_AF-A0A6A5W5V5-F1
#
_entry.id   AF-A0A6A5W5V5-F1
#
_cell.length_a   1.000
_cell.length_b   1.000
_cell.length_c   1.000
_cell.angle_alpha   90.00
_cell.angle_beta   90.00
_cell.angle_gamma   90.00
#
_symmetry.space_group_name_H-M   'P 1'
#
loop_
_entity.id
_entity.type
_entity.pdbx_description
1 polymer ?
#
loop_
_entity_poly.entity_id
_entity_poly.type
_entity_poly.pdbx_seq_one_letter_code
_entity_poly.pdbx_strand_id
1 'polypeptide(L)'
;CIDKRSSAELQEAINSMYRWYQLSEICLVHLAGVFHSNATKNSFEELLSASKWKTRGWALQELIAPRQMIFYDDGWEELATKRSGLQALSAVTGVPQIVLETRDLSICSVAQKMSWAAGRSTTRVEDRAYSLMGLFDIHLPMLYGEGKKSFDRLQEEIMKVTGDDTLFAW
;
A
#
# COMPACT_ATOMS: atom_id res chain seq x y z
N CYS A 1 -2.08 17.12 6.55
CA CYS A 1 -3.04 16.39 7.42
C CYS A 1 -4.39 16.44 6.71
N ILE A 2 -5.15 15.34 6.69
CA ILE A 2 -6.46 15.29 6.01
C ILE A 2 -7.53 15.66 7.03
N ASP A 3 -8.35 16.67 6.78
CA ASP A 3 -9.52 16.94 7.62
C ASP A 3 -10.61 15.89 7.36
N LYS A 4 -10.73 14.96 8.30
CA LYS A 4 -11.75 13.90 8.26
C LYS A 4 -13.16 14.41 8.61
N ARG A 5 -13.32 15.68 9.01
CA ARG A 5 -14.62 16.31 9.31
C ARG A 5 -15.30 16.83 8.06
N SER A 6 -14.54 17.16 7.02
CA SER A 6 -15.06 17.56 5.71
C SER A 6 -15.17 16.33 4.81
N SER A 7 -16.39 15.92 4.47
CA SER A 7 -16.61 14.79 3.55
C SER A 7 -16.04 15.05 2.16
N ALA A 8 -16.10 16.30 1.68
CA ALA A 8 -15.55 16.71 0.41
C ALA A 8 -14.01 16.65 0.40
N GLU A 9 -13.36 17.15 1.47
CA GLU A 9 -11.90 17.07 1.58
C GLU A 9 -11.43 15.63 1.75
N LEU A 10 -12.13 14.82 2.55
CA LEU A 10 -11.82 13.40 2.72
C LEU A 10 -11.93 12.65 1.39
N GLN A 11 -12.96 12.94 0.60
CA GLN A 11 -13.16 12.38 -0.73
C GLN A 11 -12.00 12.75 -1.66
N GLU A 12 -11.67 14.04 -1.76
CA GLU A 12 -10.57 14.53 -2.61
C GLU A 12 -9.23 13.93 -2.18
N ALA A 13 -8.99 13.88 -0.87
CA ALA A 13 -7.75 13.39 -0.31
C ALA A 13 -7.54 11.90 -0.59
N ILE A 14 -8.55 11.06 -0.39
CA ILE A 14 -8.41 9.63 -0.65
C ILE A 14 -8.20 9.36 -2.14
N ASN A 15 -8.95 10.04 -3.01
CA ASN A 15 -8.76 9.92 -4.46
C ASN A 15 -7.37 10.41 -4.93
N SER A 16 -6.79 11.38 -4.24
CA SER A 16 -5.49 11.96 -4.59
C SER A 16 -4.30 11.27 -3.91
N MET A 17 -4.53 10.39 -2.94
CA MET A 17 -3.49 9.95 -2.02
C MET A 17 -2.34 9.20 -2.71
N TYR A 18 -2.66 8.33 -3.67
CA TYR A 18 -1.63 7.63 -4.44
C TYR A 18 -0.73 8.62 -5.20
N ARG A 19 -1.35 9.63 -5.84
CA ARG A 19 -0.63 10.69 -6.56
C ARG A 19 0.21 11.53 -5.61
N TRP A 20 -0.26 11.82 -4.41
CA TRP A 20 0.53 12.53 -3.40
C TRP A 20 1.78 11.74 -2.99
N TYR A 21 1.67 10.43 -2.81
CA TYR A 21 2.86 9.59 -2.59
C TYR A 21 3.78 9.56 -3.81
N GLN A 22 3.24 9.45 -5.03
CA GLN A 22 4.05 9.47 -6.25
C GLN A 22 4.84 10.77 -6.43
N LEU A 23 4.26 11.90 -6.03
CA LEU A 23 4.86 13.24 -6.13
C LEU A 23 5.66 13.65 -4.90
N SER A 24 5.63 12.85 -3.83
CA SER A 24 6.43 13.13 -2.64
C SER A 24 7.93 13.01 -2.94
N GLU A 25 8.72 13.93 -2.39
CA GLU A 25 10.18 13.84 -2.48
C GLU A 25 10.68 12.61 -1.72
N ILE A 26 10.11 12.36 -0.55
CA ILE A 26 10.48 11.26 0.35
C ILE A 26 9.27 10.79 1.17
N CYS A 27 9.16 9.47 1.36
CA CYS A 27 8.20 8.86 2.26
C CYS A 27 8.91 8.21 3.46
N LEU A 28 8.66 8.69 4.66
CA LEU A 28 9.24 8.13 5.88
C LEU A 28 8.26 7.11 6.48
N VAL A 29 8.73 5.91 6.76
CA VAL A 29 7.95 4.83 7.36
C VAL A 29 8.50 4.51 8.74
N HIS A 30 7.70 4.76 9.76
CA HIS A 30 8.01 4.37 11.14
C HIS A 30 7.38 3.01 11.44
N LEU A 31 8.21 2.01 11.73
CA LEU A 31 7.79 0.66 12.11
C LEU A 31 7.52 0.60 13.61
N ALA A 32 6.33 1.06 14.02
CA ALA A 32 5.95 1.13 15.43
C ALA A 32 6.07 -0.22 16.15
N GLY A 33 6.70 -0.21 17.33
CA GLY A 33 6.93 -1.40 18.16
C GLY A 33 8.04 -2.33 17.65
N VAL A 34 8.85 -1.86 16.69
CA VAL A 34 10.07 -2.54 16.24
C VAL A 34 11.26 -1.80 16.83
N PHE A 35 12.14 -2.50 17.54
CA PHE A 35 13.39 -1.93 18.05
C PHE A 35 14.57 -2.63 17.39
N HIS A 36 15.42 -1.87 16.72
CA HIS A 36 16.69 -2.36 16.22
C HIS A 36 17.71 -2.33 17.35
N SER A 37 18.18 -3.50 17.76
CA SER A 37 19.29 -3.57 18.70
C SER A 37 20.50 -4.21 18.01
N ASN A 38 21.67 -3.58 18.17
CA ASN A 38 22.94 -4.16 17.72
C ASN A 38 23.24 -5.52 18.38
N ALA A 39 22.57 -5.84 19.49
CA ALA A 39 22.70 -7.10 20.19
C ALA A 39 21.98 -8.27 19.50
N THR A 40 20.85 -8.03 18.83
CA THR A 40 20.02 -9.09 18.23
C THR A 40 20.33 -9.36 16.76
N LYS A 41 21.07 -8.49 16.06
CA LYS A 41 21.43 -8.63 14.63
C LYS A 41 20.24 -9.00 13.71
N ASN A 42 19.03 -8.57 14.08
CA ASN A 42 17.84 -8.84 13.28
C ASN A 42 18.00 -8.18 11.90
N SER A 43 17.76 -8.94 10.84
CA SER A 43 17.71 -8.44 9.48
C SER A 43 16.50 -7.53 9.28
N PHE A 44 16.58 -6.62 8.29
CA PHE A 44 15.45 -5.77 7.92
C PHE A 44 14.20 -6.60 7.53
N GLU A 45 14.39 -7.75 6.88
CA GLU A 45 13.30 -8.65 6.51
C GLU A 45 12.55 -9.21 7.73
N GLU A 46 13.28 -9.63 8.78
CA GLU A 46 12.68 -10.13 10.02
C GLU A 46 11.92 -9.03 10.76
N LEU A 47 12.48 -7.83 10.83
CA LEU A 47 11.86 -6.65 11.45
C LEU A 47 10.58 -6.25 10.71
N LEU A 48 10.63 -6.21 9.38
CA LEU A 48 9.49 -5.90 8.53
C LEU A 48 8.40 -6.99 8.65
N SER A 49 8.82 -8.25 8.73
CA SER A 49 7.94 -9.40 8.92
C SER A 49 7.22 -9.39 10.27
N ALA A 50 7.87 -8.90 11.33
CA ALA A 50 7.26 -8.77 12.65
C ALA A 50 6.36 -7.52 12.76
N SER A 51 6.56 -6.52 11.91
CA SER A 51 5.86 -5.25 11.98
C SER A 51 4.39 -5.36 11.55
N LYS A 52 3.53 -4.59 12.23
CA LYS A 52 2.13 -4.36 11.82
C LYS A 52 2.03 -3.63 10.47
N TRP A 53 3.10 -2.97 10.01
CA TRP A 53 3.10 -2.25 8.74
C TRP A 53 2.76 -3.18 7.56
N LYS A 54 3.26 -4.42 7.55
CA LYS A 54 3.01 -5.38 6.46
C LYS A 54 1.54 -5.74 6.29
N THR A 55 0.75 -5.68 7.38
CA THR A 55 -0.66 -6.05 7.39
C THR A 55 -1.61 -4.86 7.22
N ARG A 56 -1.11 -3.62 7.14
CA ARG A 56 -1.95 -2.44 6.89
C ARG A 56 -2.33 -2.35 5.41
N GLY A 57 -3.62 -2.18 5.10
CA GLY A 57 -4.11 -2.04 3.71
C GLY A 57 -3.42 -0.89 2.96
N TRP A 58 -3.46 0.31 3.54
CA TRP A 58 -2.88 1.53 2.95
C TRP A 58 -1.38 1.48 2.72
N ALA A 59 -0.65 0.64 3.46
CA ALA A 59 0.80 0.51 3.33
C ALA A 59 1.23 0.01 1.95
N LEU A 60 0.32 -0.60 1.15
CA LEU A 60 0.62 -1.04 -0.20
C LEU A 60 0.80 0.15 -1.18
N GLN A 61 -0.10 1.12 -1.13
CA GLN A 61 0.05 2.36 -1.92
C GLN A 61 1.23 3.18 -1.44
N GLU A 62 1.39 3.30 -0.11
CA GLU A 62 2.54 3.95 0.53
C GLU A 62 3.86 3.33 0.06
N LEU A 63 3.92 2.01 -0.11
CA LEU A 63 5.11 1.31 -0.60
C LEU A 63 5.38 1.56 -2.09
N ILE A 64 4.38 1.38 -2.95
CA ILE A 64 4.58 1.34 -4.41
C ILE A 64 4.77 2.73 -4.98
N ALA A 65 3.90 3.68 -4.62
CA ALA A 65 3.82 4.99 -5.25
C ALA A 65 5.11 5.85 -5.16
N PRO A 66 5.75 6.03 -3.98
CA PRO A 66 6.85 6.96 -3.84
C PRO A 66 8.13 6.42 -4.47
N ARG A 67 8.96 7.35 -4.98
CA ARG A 67 10.28 7.04 -5.53
C ARG A 67 11.30 6.77 -4.43
N GLN A 68 11.29 7.57 -3.38
CA GLN A 68 12.18 7.43 -2.23
C GLN A 68 11.38 7.12 -0.98
N MET A 69 11.89 6.17 -0.20
CA MET A 69 11.32 5.83 1.08
C MET A 69 12.40 5.34 2.04
N ILE A 70 12.29 5.72 3.30
CA ILE A 70 13.20 5.32 4.39
C ILE A 70 12.38 4.72 5.52
N PHE A 71 12.83 3.58 6.02
CA PHE A 71 12.24 2.86 7.13
C PHE A 71 13.02 3.15 8.41
N TYR A 72 12.29 3.46 9.47
CA TYR A 72 12.80 3.71 10.80
C TYR A 72 12.19 2.74 11.80
N ASP A 73 12.94 2.44 12.84
CA ASP A 73 12.45 1.74 14.02
C ASP A 73 11.77 2.70 15.01
N ASP A 74 11.35 2.19 16.17
CA ASP A 74 10.66 2.97 17.22
C ASP A 74 11.59 3.99 17.92
N GLY A 75 12.90 3.82 17.77
CA GLY A 75 13.94 4.76 18.21
C GLY A 75 14.30 5.82 17.17
N TRP A 76 13.65 5.83 16.01
CA TRP A 76 14.00 6.67 14.84
C TRP A 76 15.40 6.39 14.28
N GLU A 77 15.93 5.17 14.49
CA GLU A 77 17.13 4.70 13.81
C GLU A 77 16.77 4.17 12.42
N GLU A 78 17.58 4.53 11.42
CA GLU A 78 17.36 4.09 10.04
C GLU A 78 17.60 2.59 9.91
N LEU A 79 16.59 1.87 9.41
CA LEU A 79 16.65 0.43 9.16
C LEU A 79 17.08 0.11 7.73
N ALA A 80 16.47 0.79 6.77
CA ALA A 80 16.71 0.59 5.34
C ALA A 80 16.08 1.71 4.51
N THR A 81 16.60 1.90 3.30
CA THR A 81 15.90 2.61 2.24
C THR A 81 15.11 1.63 1.38
N LYS A 82 14.12 2.12 0.61
CA LYS A 82 13.40 1.30 -0.38
C LYS A 82 14.35 0.59 -1.35
N ARG A 83 15.42 1.28 -1.77
CA ARG A 83 16.44 0.74 -2.67
C ARG A 83 17.27 -0.36 -2.00
N SER A 84 17.77 -0.12 -0.79
CA SER A 84 18.58 -1.12 -0.08
C SER A 84 17.75 -2.30 0.42
N GLY A 85 16.43 -2.11 0.61
CA GLY A 85 15.50 -3.11 1.11
C GLY A 85 14.70 -3.86 0.04
N LEU A 86 14.98 -3.72 -1.26
CA LEU A 86 14.15 -4.29 -2.35
C LEU A 86 13.87 -5.79 -2.16
N GLN A 87 14.89 -6.58 -1.83
CA GLN A 87 14.74 -8.02 -1.63
C GLN A 87 13.80 -8.34 -0.47
N ALA A 88 14.05 -7.74 0.71
CA ALA A 88 13.22 -7.92 1.90
C ALA A 88 11.78 -7.43 1.69
N LEU A 89 11.60 -6.28 1.04
CA LEU A 89 10.29 -5.73 0.71
C LEU A 89 9.52 -6.67 -0.21
N SER A 90 10.19 -7.21 -1.23
CA SER A 90 9.55 -8.15 -2.17
C SER A 90 9.16 -9.45 -1.48
N ALA A 91 10.04 -10.01 -0.64
CA ALA A 91 9.77 -11.22 0.11
C ALA A 91 8.57 -11.06 1.08
N VAL A 92 8.49 -9.94 1.79
CA VAL A 92 7.45 -9.72 2.81
C VAL A 92 6.11 -9.30 2.22
N THR A 93 6.11 -8.57 1.10
CA THR A 93 4.89 -7.97 0.55
C THR A 93 4.32 -8.69 -0.67
N GLY A 94 5.10 -9.57 -1.30
CA GLY A 94 4.74 -10.23 -2.56
C GLY A 94 4.83 -9.31 -3.79
N VAL A 95 5.16 -8.03 -3.61
CA VAL A 95 5.34 -7.09 -4.72
C VAL A 95 6.69 -7.37 -5.40
N PRO A 96 6.75 -7.62 -6.72
CA PRO A 96 8.01 -7.89 -7.40
C PRO A 96 9.01 -6.74 -7.28
N GLN A 97 10.31 -7.06 -7.14
CA GLN A 97 11.37 -6.04 -7.05
C GLN A 97 11.34 -5.05 -8.22
N ILE A 98 11.08 -5.55 -9.43
CA ILE A 98 10.97 -4.71 -10.64
C ILE A 98 9.85 -3.67 -10.52
N VAL A 99 8.71 -4.02 -9.89
CA VAL A 99 7.60 -3.08 -9.63
C VAL A 99 8.01 -2.09 -8.54
N LEU A 100 8.68 -2.53 -7.47
CA LEU A 100 9.15 -1.63 -6.42
C LEU A 100 10.16 -0.60 -6.94
N GLU A 101 11.01 -1.00 -7.90
CA GLU A 101 12.03 -0.15 -8.48
C GLU A 101 11.48 0.81 -9.55
N THR A 102 10.73 0.28 -10.53
CA THR A 102 10.21 1.06 -11.67
C THR A 102 8.94 1.81 -11.33
N ARG A 103 8.13 1.28 -10.40
CA ARG A 103 6.76 1.68 -10.09
C ARG A 103 5.81 1.47 -11.26
N ASP A 104 6.21 0.66 -12.24
CA ASP A 104 5.37 0.32 -13.37
C ASP A 104 4.41 -0.81 -12.99
N LEU A 105 3.12 -0.46 -12.91
CA LEU A 105 2.04 -1.40 -12.61
C LEU A 105 1.44 -2.01 -13.89
N SER A 106 1.82 -1.55 -15.08
CA SER A 106 1.28 -2.07 -16.35
C SER A 106 1.79 -3.48 -16.67
N ILE A 107 2.93 -3.88 -16.10
CA ILE A 107 3.53 -5.21 -16.25
C ILE A 107 2.88 -6.28 -15.37
N CYS A 108 1.90 -5.92 -14.54
CA CYS A 108 1.24 -6.83 -13.61
C CYS A 108 -0.24 -6.98 -13.96
N SER A 109 -0.74 -8.22 -13.87
CA SER A 109 -2.16 -8.50 -14.00
C SER A 109 -2.96 -7.95 -12.83
N VAL A 110 -4.27 -7.85 -13.01
CA VAL A 110 -5.21 -7.51 -11.95
C VAL A 110 -5.09 -8.49 -10.79
N ALA A 111 -4.99 -9.79 -11.06
CA ALA A 111 -4.83 -10.79 -10.01
C ALA A 111 -3.56 -10.58 -9.18
N GLN A 112 -2.43 -10.28 -9.82
CA GLN A 112 -1.19 -10.03 -9.11
C GLN A 112 -1.34 -8.83 -8.17
N LYS A 113 -1.91 -7.72 -8.65
CA LYS A 113 -2.17 -6.53 -7.83
C LYS A 113 -3.09 -6.81 -6.65
N MET A 114 -4.17 -7.57 -6.87
CA MET A 114 -5.09 -8.00 -5.82
C MET A 114 -4.42 -8.93 -4.79
N SER A 115 -3.54 -9.83 -5.24
CA SER A 115 -2.84 -10.77 -4.36
C SER A 115 -2.00 -10.07 -3.29
N TRP A 116 -1.40 -8.91 -3.62
CA TRP A 116 -0.63 -8.09 -2.68
C TRP A 116 -1.48 -7.51 -1.53
N ALA A 117 -2.80 -7.48 -1.71
CA ALA A 117 -3.77 -6.99 -0.72
C ALA A 117 -4.36 -8.12 0.14
N ALA A 118 -4.26 -9.39 -0.28
CA ALA A 118 -4.97 -10.52 0.34
C ALA A 118 -4.66 -10.70 1.84
N GLY A 119 -3.41 -10.49 2.24
CA GLY A 119 -2.97 -10.59 3.64
C GLY A 119 -3.12 -9.31 4.48
N ARG A 120 -3.74 -8.26 3.93
CA ARG A 120 -3.83 -6.92 4.55
C ARG A 120 -5.22 -6.66 5.12
N SER A 121 -5.26 -5.84 6.17
CA SER A 121 -6.45 -5.44 6.89
C SER A 121 -6.53 -3.91 7.01
N THR A 122 -7.76 -3.43 7.15
CA THR A 122 -8.08 -2.01 7.32
C THR A 122 -9.01 -1.83 8.50
N THR A 123 -8.99 -0.65 9.12
CA THR A 123 -9.86 -0.34 10.26
C THR A 123 -11.32 -0.23 9.83
N ARG A 124 -11.59 0.42 8.69
CA ARG A 124 -12.91 0.43 8.05
C ARG A 124 -12.93 -0.61 6.94
N VAL A 125 -14.02 -1.35 6.82
CA VAL A 125 -14.14 -2.40 5.81
C VAL A 125 -14.09 -1.82 4.39
N GLU A 126 -14.58 -0.59 4.20
CA GLU A 126 -14.58 0.10 2.92
C GLU A 126 -13.18 0.49 2.45
N ASP A 127 -12.27 0.76 3.38
CA ASP A 127 -10.89 1.08 3.05
C ASP A 127 -10.18 -0.11 2.37
N ARG A 128 -10.71 -1.34 2.44
CA ARG A 128 -10.20 -2.47 1.65
C ARG A 128 -10.27 -2.16 0.15
N ALA A 129 -11.31 -1.46 -0.28
CA ALA A 129 -11.47 -1.01 -1.65
C ALA A 129 -10.67 0.27 -1.91
N TYR A 130 -10.84 1.28 -1.05
CA TYR A 130 -10.25 2.60 -1.28
C TYR A 130 -8.71 2.58 -1.24
N SER A 131 -8.11 1.70 -0.43
CA SER A 131 -6.66 1.49 -0.40
C SER A 131 -6.08 0.79 -1.62
N LEU A 132 -6.90 0.41 -2.61
CA LEU A 132 -6.45 -0.19 -3.86
C LEU A 132 -6.68 0.68 -5.09
N MET A 133 -7.51 1.72 -4.99
CA MET A 133 -7.84 2.63 -6.09
C MET A 133 -6.61 3.11 -6.88
N GLY A 134 -5.54 3.54 -6.19
CA GLY A 134 -4.33 4.03 -6.85
C GLY A 134 -3.54 2.96 -7.60
N LEU A 135 -3.68 1.68 -7.26
CA LEU A 135 -3.02 0.58 -8.00
C LEU A 135 -3.71 0.29 -9.35
N PHE A 136 -4.99 0.65 -9.44
CA PHE A 136 -5.83 0.41 -10.61
C PHE A 136 -6.19 1.68 -11.38
N ASP A 137 -5.71 2.85 -10.93
CA ASP A 137 -6.05 4.17 -11.49
C ASP A 137 -7.56 4.43 -11.54
N ILE A 138 -8.26 4.09 -10.45
CA ILE A 138 -9.72 4.17 -10.33
C ILE A 138 -10.12 5.22 -9.30
N HIS A 139 -11.23 5.91 -9.57
CA HIS A 139 -11.86 6.84 -8.65
C HIS A 139 -13.21 6.28 -8.17
N LEU A 140 -13.44 6.30 -6.84
CA LEU A 140 -14.70 5.88 -6.25
C LEU A 140 -15.25 6.96 -5.32
N PRO A 141 -16.58 7.23 -5.34
CA PRO A 141 -17.25 7.88 -4.22
C PRO A 141 -17.06 7.11 -2.91
N MET A 142 -16.57 7.78 -1.86
CA MET A 142 -16.41 7.22 -0.52
C MET A 142 -17.76 7.22 0.20
N LEU A 143 -18.32 6.02 0.37
CA LEU A 143 -19.60 5.78 1.02
C LEU A 143 -19.40 4.93 2.28
N TYR A 144 -18.83 5.53 3.32
CA TYR A 144 -18.67 4.84 4.59
C TYR A 144 -20.02 4.40 5.18
N GLY A 145 -20.15 3.12 5.51
CA GLY A 145 -21.40 2.47 5.88
C GLY A 145 -21.93 1.50 4.81
N GLU A 146 -21.39 1.53 3.58
CA GLU A 146 -21.75 0.57 2.53
C GLU A 146 -21.19 -0.85 2.78
N GLY A 147 -20.22 -0.98 3.69
CA GLY A 147 -19.67 -2.27 4.06
C GLY A 147 -18.83 -2.89 2.94
N LYS A 148 -19.02 -4.19 2.72
CA LYS A 148 -18.27 -4.95 1.69
C LYS A 148 -18.63 -4.54 0.24
N LYS A 149 -19.75 -3.83 0.04
CA LYS A 149 -20.18 -3.34 -1.28
C LYS A 149 -19.18 -2.39 -1.93
N SER A 150 -18.38 -1.70 -1.11
CA SER A 150 -17.25 -0.89 -1.56
C SER A 150 -16.27 -1.68 -2.43
N PHE A 151 -16.03 -2.96 -2.08
CA PHE A 151 -15.12 -3.83 -2.80
C PHE A 151 -15.75 -4.35 -4.10
N ASP A 152 -17.05 -4.66 -4.08
CA ASP A 152 -17.80 -5.02 -5.29
C ASP A 152 -17.73 -3.87 -6.31
N ARG A 153 -17.94 -2.62 -5.87
CA ARG A 153 -17.80 -1.41 -6.70
C ARG A 153 -16.39 -1.24 -7.26
N LEU A 154 -15.35 -1.55 -6.48
CA LEU A 154 -13.97 -1.53 -6.99
C LEU A 154 -13.82 -2.53 -8.13
N GLN A 155 -14.30 -3.77 -7.96
CA GLN A 155 -14.22 -4.78 -9.01
C GLN A 155 -15.01 -4.37 -10.27
N GLU A 156 -16.21 -3.80 -10.10
CA GLU A 156 -17.00 -3.26 -11.21
C GLU A 156 -16.26 -2.15 -11.97
N GLU A 157 -15.60 -1.21 -11.28
CA GLU A 157 -14.82 -0.17 -11.94
C GLU A 157 -13.58 -0.74 -12.63
N ILE A 158 -12.92 -1.76 -12.06
CA ILE A 158 -11.80 -2.45 -12.72
C ILE A 158 -12.29 -3.06 -14.03
N MET A 159 -13.40 -3.80 -14.02
CA MET A 159 -13.98 -4.43 -15.22
C MET A 159 -14.32 -3.43 -16.34
N LYS A 160 -14.65 -2.18 -16.00
CA LYS A 160 -14.96 -1.15 -17.01
C LYS A 160 -13.71 -0.65 -17.74
N VAL A 161 -12.54 -0.70 -17.10
CA VAL A 161 -11.29 -0.12 -17.62
C VAL A 161 -10.28 -1.17 -18.08
N THR A 162 -10.50 -2.46 -17.81
CA THR A 162 -9.62 -3.55 -18.26
C THR A 162 -10.40 -4.76 -18.77
N GLY A 163 -9.85 -5.43 -19.78
CA GLY A 163 -10.31 -6.75 -20.24
C GLY A 163 -9.52 -7.91 -19.60
N ASP A 164 -8.85 -7.67 -18.47
CA ASP A 164 -8.05 -8.67 -17.76
C ASP A 164 -8.93 -9.59 -16.92
N ASP A 165 -9.24 -10.77 -17.47
CA ASP A 165 -10.06 -11.81 -16.84
C ASP A 165 -9.45 -12.37 -15.54
N THR A 166 -8.18 -12.09 -15.24
CA THR A 166 -7.55 -12.55 -13.99
C THR A 166 -8.17 -11.92 -12.74
N LEU A 167 -9.02 -10.88 -12.89
CA LEU A 167 -9.85 -10.34 -11.80
C LEU A 167 -10.67 -11.41 -11.05
N PHE A 168 -10.95 -12.55 -11.68
CA PHE A 168 -11.71 -13.65 -11.05
C PHE A 168 -10.83 -14.78 -10.49
N ALA A 169 -9.50 -14.65 -10.55
CA ALA A 169 -8.54 -15.73 -10.30
C ALA A 169 -7.47 -15.40 -9.23
N TRP A 170 -7.74 -14.44 -8.34
CA TRP A 170 -6.78 -13.94 -7.33
C TRP A 170 -7.01 -14.47 -5.92
#